data_AF-A0A9E4B2Q1-F1
#
_entry.id   AF-A0A9E4B2Q1-F1
#
_cell.length_a   1.000
_cell.length_b   1.000
_cell.length_c   1.000
_cell.angle_alpha   90.00
_cell.angle_beta   90.00
_cell.angle_gamma   90.00
#
_symmetry.space_group_name_H-M   'P 1'
#
loop_
_entity.id
_entity.type
_entity.pdbx_description
1 polymer ?
#
loop_
_entity_poly.entity_id
_entity_poly.type
_entity_poly.pdbx_seq_one_letter_code
_entity_poly.pdbx_strand_id
1 'polypeptide(L)'
;MPRQSRLGLAEKVEGLRAEAEQLEAWLSRVDDAGAENDAPERVIERVRADYEQRLQAAEEALLGERGSIQEAFNDAVARRDRARELFEEARAALAEAQIRHAVGELDQEGWDQARQQQEMAIDAHGTDLEVAEGEADELGALLAKVDLTARKVAGREGGGATELADAPDPDRDHWLEEHAGDPAPGEDDPVGAQSDHSADDGHHVDEEEPDDPVFDEPAPGEAEAGFDAEQSYEEDSPAAEGALDSSAERVVEDGGAEAGDEGEGAGEEEQGAETDHLSFLESLSFKQGPNDDGSALDAFGGPGRKKE
;
A
#
# COMPACT_ATOMS: atom_id res chain seq x y z
N MET A 1 5.89 8.06 -5.32
CA MET A 1 6.70 8.25 -4.08
C MET A 1 7.93 7.34 -4.06
N PRO A 2 9.07 7.75 -3.48
CA PRO A 2 10.25 6.89 -3.31
C PRO A 2 10.03 5.85 -2.21
N ARG A 3 10.71 4.69 -2.30
CA ARG A 3 10.56 3.54 -1.38
C ARG A 3 10.78 3.94 0.09
N GLN A 4 11.71 4.84 0.36
CA GLN A 4 12.00 5.35 1.71
C GLN A 4 10.80 6.09 2.33
N SER A 5 10.06 6.88 1.55
CA SER A 5 8.85 7.56 2.04
C SER A 5 7.75 6.57 2.42
N ARG A 6 7.67 5.41 1.74
CA ARG A 6 6.68 4.36 2.04
C ARG A 6 7.03 3.60 3.32
N LEU A 7 8.30 3.32 3.54
CA LEU A 7 8.76 2.71 4.81
C LEU A 7 8.47 3.63 6.00
N GLY A 8 8.71 4.94 5.85
CA GLY A 8 8.33 5.92 6.88
C GLY A 8 6.83 5.99 7.13
N LEU A 9 6.01 5.83 6.10
CA LEU A 9 4.55 5.74 6.22
C LEU A 9 4.13 4.48 7.00
N ALA A 10 4.70 3.32 6.68
CA ALA A 10 4.40 2.07 7.37
C ALA A 10 4.81 2.13 8.86
N GLU A 11 5.99 2.65 9.17
CA GLU A 11 6.45 2.85 10.55
C GLU A 11 5.53 3.81 11.32
N LYS A 12 5.13 4.92 10.69
CA LYS A 12 4.19 5.87 11.28
C LYS A 12 2.85 5.22 11.62
N VAL A 13 2.28 4.45 10.68
CA VAL A 13 1.00 3.77 10.87
C VAL A 13 1.09 2.72 11.98
N GLU A 14 2.15 1.90 12.01
CA GLU A 14 2.31 0.91 13.08
C GLU A 14 2.55 1.57 14.44
N GLY A 15 3.28 2.70 14.50
CA GLY A 15 3.44 3.49 15.71
C GLY A 15 2.10 4.00 16.26
N LEU A 16 1.26 4.57 15.40
CA LEU A 16 -0.08 5.04 15.77
C LEU A 16 -1.00 3.90 16.21
N ARG A 17 -0.92 2.73 15.57
CA ARG A 17 -1.69 1.54 15.99
C ARG A 17 -1.26 1.05 17.36
N ALA A 18 0.05 0.96 17.60
CA ALA A 18 0.58 0.56 18.90
C ALA A 18 0.18 1.54 20.01
N GLU A 19 0.16 2.85 19.70
CA GLU A 19 -0.34 3.87 20.62
C GLU A 19 -1.83 3.68 20.93
N ALA A 20 -2.68 3.46 19.92
CA ALA A 20 -4.11 3.20 20.10
C ALA A 20 -4.36 1.95 20.97
N GLU A 21 -3.66 0.84 20.70
CA GLU A 21 -3.75 -0.39 21.50
C GLU A 21 -3.31 -0.17 22.95
N GLN A 22 -2.25 0.60 23.18
CA GLN A 22 -1.79 0.95 24.52
C GLN A 22 -2.80 1.80 25.28
N LEU A 23 -3.41 2.80 24.63
CA LEU A 23 -4.42 3.68 25.22
C LEU A 23 -5.68 2.90 25.62
N GLU A 24 -6.13 1.97 24.78
CA GLU A 24 -7.24 1.07 25.13
C GLU A 24 -6.92 0.18 26.33
N ALA A 25 -5.69 -0.35 26.39
CA ALA A 25 -5.25 -1.15 27.53
C ALA A 25 -5.14 -0.31 28.82
N TRP A 26 -4.86 0.99 28.74
CA TRP A 26 -4.92 1.89 29.89
C TRP A 26 -6.34 2.21 30.30
N LEU A 27 -7.25 2.45 29.35
CA LEU A 27 -8.67 2.68 29.63
C LEU A 27 -9.28 1.51 30.41
N SER A 28 -9.03 0.27 29.98
CA SER A 28 -9.48 -0.92 30.73
C SER A 28 -8.93 -0.96 32.17
N ARG A 29 -7.69 -0.50 32.37
CA ARG A 29 -7.04 -0.49 33.70
C ARG A 29 -7.51 0.65 34.60
N VAL A 30 -7.95 1.78 34.04
CA VAL A 30 -8.48 2.91 34.82
C VAL A 30 -9.71 2.48 35.60
N ASP A 31 -10.56 1.66 34.99
CA ASP A 31 -11.78 1.16 35.61
C ASP A 31 -11.47 0.24 36.80
N ASP A 32 -10.56 -0.72 36.60
CA ASP A 32 -10.11 -1.63 37.64
C ASP A 32 -9.40 -0.89 38.79
N ALA A 33 -8.48 0.02 38.45
CA ALA A 33 -7.69 0.77 39.43
C ALA A 33 -8.55 1.76 40.23
N GLY A 34 -9.57 2.34 39.60
CA GLY A 34 -10.53 3.21 40.27
C GLY A 34 -11.29 2.47 41.38
N ALA A 35 -11.76 1.25 41.06
CA ALA A 35 -12.43 0.39 42.03
C ALA A 35 -11.50 -0.12 43.14
N GLU A 36 -10.25 -0.46 42.83
CA GLU A 36 -9.27 -0.96 43.81
C GLU A 36 -8.84 0.12 44.82
N ASN A 37 -8.71 1.37 44.39
CA ASN A 37 -8.15 2.45 45.21
C ASN A 37 -9.19 3.34 45.90
N ASP A 38 -10.50 3.01 45.80
CA ASP A 38 -11.61 3.84 46.29
C ASP A 38 -11.47 5.31 45.84
N ALA A 39 -11.05 5.49 44.58
CA ALA A 39 -10.81 6.81 44.02
C ALA A 39 -12.15 7.54 43.79
N PRO A 40 -12.24 8.87 44.00
CA PRO A 40 -13.46 9.60 43.71
C PRO A 40 -13.84 9.47 42.23
N GLU A 41 -15.12 9.20 41.96
CA GLU A 41 -15.66 9.01 40.60
C GLU A 41 -15.20 10.11 39.62
N ARG A 42 -15.28 11.37 40.06
CA ARG A 42 -14.86 12.53 39.26
C ARG A 42 -13.39 12.45 38.79
N VAL A 43 -12.51 11.83 39.57
CA VAL A 43 -11.10 11.65 39.19
C VAL A 43 -10.97 10.55 38.14
N ILE A 44 -11.70 9.44 38.32
CA ILE A 44 -11.73 8.31 37.38
C ILE A 44 -12.27 8.79 36.03
N GLU A 45 -13.42 9.47 36.01
CA GLU A 45 -14.02 10.06 34.81
C GLU A 45 -13.07 10.99 34.08
N ARG A 46 -12.34 11.85 34.81
CA ARG A 46 -11.39 12.78 34.19
C ARG A 46 -10.21 12.07 33.56
N VAL A 47 -9.66 11.04 34.21
CA VAL A 47 -8.54 10.25 33.66
C VAL A 47 -9.01 9.44 32.47
N ARG A 48 -10.22 8.86 32.53
CA ARG A 48 -10.84 8.17 31.41
C ARG A 48 -10.99 9.10 30.20
N ALA A 49 -11.56 10.30 30.40
CA ALA A 49 -11.75 11.28 29.34
C ALA A 49 -10.43 11.72 28.68
N ASP A 50 -9.33 11.83 29.44
CA ASP A 50 -7.99 12.13 28.89
C ASP A 50 -7.52 11.03 27.93
N TYR A 51 -7.61 9.76 28.36
CA TYR A 51 -7.20 8.65 27.52
C TYR A 51 -8.13 8.43 26.34
N GLU A 52 -9.44 8.67 26.48
CA GLU A 52 -10.40 8.64 25.37
C GLU A 52 -10.08 9.70 24.32
N GLN A 53 -9.78 10.94 24.75
CA GLN A 53 -9.39 12.01 23.82
C GLN A 53 -8.11 11.67 23.07
N ARG A 54 -7.11 11.10 23.76
CA ARG A 54 -5.85 10.67 23.14
C ARG A 54 -6.06 9.51 22.17
N LEU A 55 -6.94 8.56 22.52
CA LEU A 55 -7.29 7.43 21.67
C LEU A 55 -7.95 7.94 20.38
N GLN A 56 -8.92 8.85 20.51
CA GLN A 56 -9.57 9.48 19.37
C GLN A 56 -8.56 10.19 18.47
N ALA A 57 -7.62 10.95 19.03
CA ALA A 57 -6.59 11.63 18.25
C ALA A 57 -5.68 10.65 17.47
N ALA A 58 -5.29 9.53 18.09
CA ALA A 58 -4.51 8.48 17.43
C ALA A 58 -5.31 7.78 16.31
N GLU A 59 -6.59 7.48 16.55
CA GLU A 59 -7.51 6.90 15.57
C GLU A 59 -7.76 7.84 14.39
N GLU A 60 -7.96 9.14 14.62
CA GLU A 60 -8.11 10.16 13.58
C GLU A 60 -6.83 10.30 12.75
N ALA A 61 -5.65 10.29 13.39
CA ALA A 61 -4.37 10.32 12.69
C ALA A 61 -4.19 9.09 11.78
N LEU A 62 -4.58 7.89 12.23
CA LEU A 62 -4.57 6.67 11.41
C LEU A 62 -5.48 6.80 10.19
N LEU A 63 -6.68 7.33 10.38
CA LEU A 63 -7.64 7.53 9.28
C LEU A 63 -7.17 8.60 8.30
N GLY A 64 -6.44 9.62 8.77
CA GLY A 64 -5.80 10.64 7.94
C GLY A 64 -4.77 10.05 6.97
N GLU A 65 -4.03 9.02 7.37
CA GLU A 65 -3.03 8.37 6.52
C GLU A 65 -3.63 7.43 5.47
N ARG A 66 -4.90 7.05 5.61
CA ARG A 66 -5.57 6.10 4.69
C ARG A 66 -5.48 6.52 3.24
N GLY A 67 -5.65 7.81 2.95
CA GLY A 67 -5.59 8.35 1.59
C GLY A 67 -4.20 8.17 0.97
N SER A 68 -3.15 8.52 1.71
CA SER A 68 -1.75 8.37 1.30
C SER A 68 -1.38 6.90 1.03
N ILE A 69 -1.84 5.98 1.88
CA ILE A 69 -1.61 4.54 1.71
C ILE A 69 -2.33 4.03 0.46
N GLN A 70 -3.58 4.45 0.25
CA GLN A 70 -4.37 4.06 -0.92
C GLN A 70 -3.73 4.54 -2.22
N GLU A 71 -3.24 5.77 -2.27
CA GLU A 71 -2.52 6.31 -3.42
C GLU A 71 -1.24 5.51 -3.69
N ALA A 72 -0.43 5.27 -2.66
CA ALA A 72 0.79 4.47 -2.78
C ALA A 72 0.50 3.03 -3.25
N PHE A 73 -0.60 2.43 -2.80
CA PHE A 73 -1.04 1.11 -3.23
C PHE A 73 -1.41 1.10 -4.72
N ASN A 74 -2.22 2.07 -5.17
CA ASN A 74 -2.61 2.19 -6.57
C ASN A 74 -1.38 2.39 -7.48
N ASP A 75 -0.42 3.20 -7.04
CA ASP A 75 0.87 3.39 -7.73
C ASP A 75 1.69 2.09 -7.82
N ALA A 76 1.68 1.27 -6.76
CA ALA A 76 2.37 -0.02 -6.75
C ALA A 76 1.71 -1.02 -7.71
N VAL A 77 0.37 -1.10 -7.69
CA VAL A 77 -0.42 -1.91 -8.62
C VAL A 77 -0.16 -1.51 -10.07
N ALA A 78 -0.16 -0.22 -10.39
CA ALA A 78 0.11 0.25 -11.74
C ALA A 78 1.53 -0.12 -12.22
N ARG A 79 2.54 -0.02 -11.34
CA ARG A 79 3.91 -0.46 -11.66
C ARG A 79 4.01 -1.97 -11.87
N ARG A 80 3.35 -2.75 -11.03
CA ARG A 80 3.27 -4.22 -11.15
C ARG A 80 2.70 -4.60 -12.51
N ASP A 81 1.56 -4.03 -12.87
CA ASP A 81 0.87 -4.37 -14.11
C ASP A 81 1.73 -4.02 -15.33
N ARG A 82 2.38 -2.85 -15.31
CA ARG A 82 3.34 -2.45 -16.34
C ARG A 82 4.56 -3.38 -16.41
N ALA A 83 5.16 -3.74 -15.29
CA ALA A 83 6.31 -4.64 -15.26
C ALA A 83 5.95 -6.03 -15.81
N ARG A 84 4.74 -6.51 -15.48
CA ARG A 84 4.20 -7.77 -16.00
C ARG A 84 4.00 -7.72 -17.53
N GLU A 85 3.43 -6.64 -18.04
CA GLU A 85 3.27 -6.45 -19.49
C GLU A 85 4.62 -6.51 -20.21
N LEU A 86 5.62 -5.77 -19.71
CA LEU A 86 6.98 -5.74 -20.29
C LEU A 86 7.68 -7.10 -20.20
N PHE A 87 7.50 -7.82 -19.09
CA PHE A 87 8.04 -9.16 -18.91
C PHE A 87 7.47 -10.13 -19.95
N GLU A 88 6.15 -10.13 -20.15
CA GLU A 88 5.51 -10.99 -21.15
C GLU A 88 5.86 -10.58 -22.59
N GLU A 89 6.01 -9.28 -22.87
CA GLU A 89 6.47 -8.78 -24.17
C GLU A 89 7.89 -9.28 -24.50
N ALA A 90 8.82 -9.20 -23.54
CA ALA A 90 10.18 -9.70 -23.72
C ALA A 90 10.23 -11.22 -23.94
N ARG A 91 9.38 -12.00 -23.24
CA ARG A 91 9.26 -13.45 -23.48
C ARG A 91 8.68 -13.76 -24.85
N ALA A 92 7.67 -13.01 -25.29
CA ALA A 92 7.10 -13.16 -26.62
C ALA A 92 8.14 -12.83 -27.70
N ALA A 93 8.91 -11.75 -27.54
CA ALA A 93 9.99 -11.37 -28.45
C ALA A 93 11.10 -12.43 -28.54
N LEU A 94 11.47 -13.04 -27.41
CA LEU A 94 12.42 -14.16 -27.38
C LEU A 94 11.89 -15.37 -28.17
N ALA A 95 10.62 -15.73 -27.95
CA ALA A 95 9.97 -16.82 -28.67
C ALA A 95 9.87 -16.55 -30.19
N GLU A 96 9.56 -15.32 -30.58
CA GLU A 96 9.55 -14.91 -31.98
C GLU A 96 10.94 -15.00 -32.62
N ALA A 97 11.98 -14.50 -31.94
CA ALA A 97 13.36 -14.61 -32.41
C ALA A 97 13.79 -16.09 -32.58
N GLN A 98 13.37 -16.97 -31.67
CA GLN A 98 13.62 -18.40 -31.76
C GLN A 98 12.97 -19.01 -33.00
N ILE A 99 11.73 -18.65 -33.30
CA ILE A 99 11.02 -19.11 -34.51
C ILE A 99 11.72 -18.59 -35.77
N ARG A 100 12.09 -17.31 -35.83
CA ARG A 100 12.81 -16.71 -36.97
C ARG A 100 14.15 -17.38 -37.25
N HIS A 101 14.91 -17.70 -36.20
CA HIS A 101 16.14 -18.47 -36.33
C HIS A 101 15.86 -19.88 -36.84
N ALA A 102 14.84 -20.57 -36.32
CA ALA A 102 14.48 -21.92 -36.74
C ALA A 102 14.06 -22.01 -38.22
N VAL A 103 13.41 -20.97 -38.76
CA VAL A 103 13.06 -20.88 -40.20
C VAL A 103 14.20 -20.37 -41.08
N GLY A 104 15.33 -19.97 -40.47
CA GLY A 104 16.52 -19.47 -41.17
C GLY A 104 16.43 -18.01 -41.61
N GLU A 105 15.46 -17.24 -41.12
CA GLU A 105 15.38 -15.78 -41.35
C GLU A 105 16.44 -15.03 -40.54
N LEU A 106 16.81 -15.56 -39.39
CA LEU A 106 17.85 -15.01 -38.51
C LEU A 106 19.06 -15.96 -38.54
N ASP A 107 20.25 -15.42 -38.77
CA ASP A 107 21.49 -16.18 -38.68
C ASP A 107 21.93 -16.37 -37.21
N GLN A 108 22.99 -17.15 -36.99
CA GLN A 108 23.44 -17.48 -35.63
C GLN A 108 23.84 -16.22 -34.83
N GLU A 109 24.52 -15.26 -35.47
CA GLU A 109 24.95 -14.02 -34.80
C GLU A 109 23.75 -13.15 -34.43
N GLY A 110 22.79 -12.97 -35.34
CA GLY A 110 21.55 -12.25 -35.08
C GLY A 110 20.69 -12.93 -34.00
N TRP A 111 20.68 -14.27 -33.97
CA TRP A 111 20.01 -15.04 -32.94
C TRP A 111 20.64 -14.83 -31.57
N ASP A 112 21.96 -14.96 -31.45
CA ASP A 112 22.66 -14.81 -30.17
C ASP A 112 22.50 -13.38 -29.62
N GLN A 113 22.52 -12.37 -30.48
CA GLN A 113 22.27 -10.98 -30.09
C GLN A 113 20.83 -10.77 -29.60
N ALA A 114 19.82 -11.20 -30.37
CA ALA A 114 18.42 -11.06 -30.01
C ALA A 114 18.12 -11.81 -28.71
N ARG A 115 18.63 -13.04 -28.59
CA ARG A 115 18.49 -13.87 -27.40
C ARG A 115 19.06 -13.17 -26.16
N GLN A 116 20.32 -12.72 -26.22
CA GLN A 116 20.95 -12.05 -25.08
C GLN A 116 20.18 -10.80 -24.66
N GLN A 117 19.75 -9.99 -25.63
CA GLN A 117 18.97 -8.79 -25.35
C GLN A 117 17.66 -9.12 -24.63
N GLN A 118 16.90 -10.11 -25.12
CA GLN A 118 15.61 -10.45 -24.53
C GLN A 118 15.77 -11.18 -23.19
N GLU A 119 16.79 -12.04 -23.02
CA GLU A 119 17.11 -12.66 -21.72
C GLU A 119 17.43 -11.59 -20.66
N MET A 120 18.25 -10.59 -21.00
CA MET A 120 18.52 -9.46 -20.09
C MET A 120 17.26 -8.66 -19.75
N ALA A 121 16.37 -8.43 -20.72
CA ALA A 121 15.11 -7.73 -20.50
C ALA A 121 14.15 -8.54 -19.61
N ILE A 122 14.08 -9.86 -19.81
CA ILE A 122 13.28 -10.78 -18.98
C ILE A 122 13.77 -10.74 -17.54
N ASP A 123 15.09 -10.81 -17.30
CA ASP A 123 15.66 -10.77 -15.94
C ASP A 123 15.39 -9.41 -15.25
N ALA A 124 15.58 -8.31 -15.98
CA ALA A 124 15.34 -6.97 -15.47
C ALA A 124 13.85 -6.74 -15.14
N HIS A 125 12.95 -7.04 -16.07
CA HIS A 125 11.51 -6.86 -15.87
C HIS A 125 10.94 -7.86 -14.86
N GLY A 126 11.51 -9.07 -14.75
CA GLY A 126 11.16 -10.04 -13.73
C GLY A 126 11.50 -9.54 -12.33
N THR A 127 12.68 -8.93 -12.15
CA THR A 127 13.07 -8.30 -10.89
C THR A 127 12.16 -7.12 -10.53
N ASP A 128 11.87 -6.25 -11.51
CA ASP A 128 10.96 -5.12 -11.31
C ASP A 128 9.54 -5.57 -10.92
N LEU A 129 9.06 -6.66 -11.54
CA LEU A 129 7.78 -7.27 -11.24
C LEU A 129 7.73 -7.79 -9.81
N GLU A 130 8.72 -8.59 -9.39
CA GLU A 130 8.80 -9.13 -8.03
C GLU A 130 8.81 -8.00 -6.98
N VAL A 131 9.58 -6.95 -7.22
CA VAL A 131 9.63 -5.77 -6.35
C VAL A 131 8.27 -5.07 -6.28
N ALA A 132 7.61 -4.87 -7.42
CA ALA A 132 6.31 -4.20 -7.46
C ALA A 132 5.19 -5.04 -6.83
N GLU A 133 5.23 -6.37 -6.97
CA GLU A 133 4.31 -7.31 -6.32
C GLU A 133 4.45 -7.24 -4.80
N GLY A 134 5.68 -7.38 -4.27
CA GLY A 134 5.93 -7.27 -2.84
C GLY A 134 5.48 -5.92 -2.26
N GLU A 135 5.75 -4.81 -2.95
CA GLU A 135 5.31 -3.49 -2.52
C GLU A 135 3.77 -3.35 -2.52
N ALA A 136 3.08 -3.92 -3.52
CA ALA A 136 1.62 -3.89 -3.57
C ALA A 136 1.00 -4.73 -2.44
N ASP A 137 1.57 -5.90 -2.14
CA ASP A 137 1.09 -6.77 -1.07
C ASP A 137 1.29 -6.15 0.32
N GLU A 138 2.46 -5.55 0.58
CA GLU A 138 2.75 -4.84 1.83
C GLU A 138 1.78 -3.68 2.06
N LEU A 139 1.56 -2.84 1.05
CA LEU A 139 0.64 -1.69 1.15
C LEU A 139 -0.82 -2.13 1.24
N GLY A 140 -1.21 -3.21 0.55
CA GLY A 140 -2.54 -3.80 0.65
C GLY A 140 -2.82 -4.33 2.06
N ALA A 141 -1.83 -4.99 2.68
CA ALA A 141 -1.93 -5.44 4.07
C ALA A 141 -2.01 -4.27 5.06
N LEU A 142 -1.26 -3.18 4.81
CA LEU A 142 -1.31 -1.97 5.62
C LEU A 142 -2.68 -1.29 5.54
N LEU A 143 -3.24 -1.16 4.33
CA LEU A 143 -4.57 -0.60 4.11
C LEU A 143 -5.65 -1.42 4.84
N ALA A 144 -5.58 -2.75 4.76
CA ALA A 144 -6.52 -3.63 5.45
C ALA A 144 -6.48 -3.43 6.99
N LYS A 145 -5.31 -3.19 7.57
CA LYS A 145 -5.17 -2.86 9.01
C LYS A 145 -5.84 -1.54 9.36
N VAL A 146 -5.66 -0.51 8.53
CA VAL A 146 -6.29 0.82 8.74
C VAL A 146 -7.82 0.73 8.58
N ASP A 147 -8.31 -0.02 7.59
CA ASP A 147 -9.75 -0.25 7.39
C ASP A 147 -10.39 -1.02 8.56
N LEU A 148 -9.66 -1.97 9.16
CA LEU A 148 -10.09 -2.65 10.38
C LEU A 148 -10.28 -1.65 11.54
N THR A 149 -9.31 -0.75 11.74
CA THR A 149 -9.42 0.32 12.74
C THR A 149 -10.61 1.23 12.43
N ALA A 150 -10.78 1.65 11.18
CA ALA A 150 -11.93 2.47 10.77
C ALA A 150 -13.27 1.82 11.12
N ARG A 151 -13.40 0.51 10.88
CA ARG A 151 -14.61 -0.24 11.24
C ARG A 151 -14.81 -0.34 12.76
N LYS A 152 -13.73 -0.48 13.53
CA LYS A 152 -13.78 -0.50 15.00
C LYS A 152 -14.28 0.84 15.56
N VAL A 153 -13.75 1.95 15.05
CA VAL A 153 -14.17 3.31 15.43
C VAL A 153 -15.65 3.52 15.10
N ALA A 154 -16.06 3.21 13.87
CA ALA A 154 -17.47 3.34 13.46
C ALA A 154 -18.44 2.47 14.30
N GLY A 155 -17.99 1.29 14.74
CA GLY A 155 -18.75 0.43 15.64
C GLY A 155 -18.94 1.01 17.05
N ARG A 156 -17.93 1.74 17.57
CA ARG A 156 -17.99 2.41 18.88
C ARG A 156 -18.95 3.59 18.85
N GLU A 157 -18.95 4.38 17.78
CA GLU A 157 -19.86 5.53 17.64
C GLU A 157 -21.31 5.12 17.36
N GLY A 158 -21.53 4.03 16.62
CA GLY A 158 -22.87 3.53 16.29
C GLY A 158 -23.58 2.77 17.41
N GLY A 159 -22.85 2.21 18.37
CA GLY A 159 -23.39 1.37 19.46
C GLY A 159 -24.09 2.14 20.59
N GLY A 160 -23.91 3.46 20.68
CA GLY A 160 -24.43 4.26 21.81
C GLY A 160 -25.85 4.81 21.65
N ALA A 161 -26.47 4.73 20.46
CA ALA A 161 -27.67 5.53 20.15
C ALA A 161 -28.99 4.75 19.96
N THR A 162 -29.04 3.43 20.11
CA THR A 162 -30.26 2.63 19.80
C THR A 162 -30.87 1.81 20.94
N GLU A 163 -30.34 1.84 22.17
CA GLU A 163 -30.92 1.11 23.32
C GLU A 163 -31.44 2.05 24.42
N LEU A 164 -32.10 3.16 24.06
CA LEU A 164 -32.82 4.00 25.03
C LEU A 164 -34.00 4.78 24.43
N ALA A 165 -34.51 4.35 23.27
CA ALA A 165 -35.62 5.02 22.57
C ALA A 165 -36.93 4.20 22.50
N ASP A 166 -37.01 3.04 23.17
CA ASP A 166 -38.26 2.24 23.22
C ASP A 166 -38.50 1.56 24.59
N ALA A 167 -38.20 2.29 25.68
CA ALA A 167 -38.88 2.02 26.94
C ALA A 167 -40.07 2.99 27.01
N PRO A 168 -41.33 2.53 26.91
CA PRO A 168 -42.48 3.38 27.22
C PRO A 168 -42.37 3.78 28.69
N ASP A 169 -42.04 5.04 28.96
CA ASP A 169 -42.10 5.69 30.26
C ASP A 169 -43.56 5.63 30.77
N PRO A 170 -43.90 4.78 31.75
CA PRO A 170 -45.28 4.62 32.18
C PRO A 170 -45.70 5.68 33.21
N ASP A 171 -44.84 6.63 33.60
CA ASP A 171 -45.09 7.56 34.71
C ASP A 171 -44.94 9.05 34.34
N ARG A 172 -44.94 9.38 33.04
CA ARG A 172 -44.85 10.77 32.56
C ARG A 172 -46.18 11.54 32.49
N ASP A 173 -47.18 11.13 33.27
CA ASP A 173 -48.49 11.80 33.36
C ASP A 173 -48.78 12.45 34.74
N HIS A 174 -47.84 12.45 35.71
CA HIS A 174 -48.15 12.92 37.08
C HIS A 174 -47.51 14.26 37.52
N TRP A 175 -46.74 14.98 36.68
CA TRP A 175 -46.01 16.18 37.16
C TRP A 175 -46.30 17.50 36.45
N LEU A 176 -47.45 17.63 35.78
CA LEU A 176 -47.91 18.89 35.17
C LEU A 176 -49.16 19.47 35.83
N GLU A 177 -49.23 19.46 37.16
CA GLU A 177 -50.23 20.25 37.85
C GLU A 177 -49.60 20.91 39.09
N GLU A 178 -49.77 22.22 39.17
CA GLU A 178 -49.39 23.11 40.28
C GLU A 178 -47.98 23.73 40.25
N HIS A 179 -47.76 24.68 39.33
CA HIS A 179 -47.12 25.98 39.65
C HIS A 179 -47.51 27.03 38.59
N ALA A 180 -48.78 27.46 38.65
CA ALA A 180 -49.22 28.71 38.04
C ALA A 180 -49.00 29.85 39.05
N GLY A 181 -48.12 30.79 38.72
CA GLY A 181 -47.79 31.94 39.56
C GLY A 181 -46.99 33.00 38.82
N ASP A 182 -47.65 33.63 37.85
CA ASP A 182 -47.65 35.06 37.44
C ASP A 182 -46.31 35.85 37.22
N PRO A 183 -46.31 36.85 36.31
CA PRO A 183 -45.14 37.27 35.54
C PRO A 183 -44.59 38.69 35.83
N ALA A 184 -43.57 39.04 35.04
CA ALA A 184 -43.26 40.38 34.48
C ALA A 184 -42.05 41.14 35.12
N PRO A 185 -41.58 42.26 34.53
CA PRO A 185 -40.38 42.32 33.69
C PRO A 185 -39.39 43.43 34.10
N GLY A 186 -38.19 43.41 33.53
CA GLY A 186 -37.22 44.53 33.49
C GLY A 186 -36.00 44.05 32.69
N GLU A 187 -35.76 44.48 31.45
CA GLU A 187 -35.40 45.82 30.99
C GLU A 187 -34.19 46.42 31.74
N ASP A 188 -33.23 46.88 30.93
CA ASP A 188 -32.09 47.74 31.22
C ASP A 188 -30.81 47.07 31.79
N ASP A 189 -29.82 46.80 30.92
CA ASP A 189 -28.81 47.82 30.57
C ASP A 189 -27.75 47.31 29.56
N PRO A 190 -27.48 48.03 28.45
CA PRO A 190 -26.38 47.79 27.54
C PRO A 190 -25.32 48.89 27.65
N VAL A 191 -24.08 48.61 28.10
CA VAL A 191 -22.91 49.44 27.71
C VAL A 191 -21.58 48.89 28.26
N GLY A 192 -20.56 48.89 27.39
CA GLY A 192 -19.14 48.94 27.77
C GLY A 192 -18.38 47.64 27.51
N ALA A 193 -17.19 47.64 26.94
CA ALA A 193 -16.41 48.73 26.37
C ALA A 193 -15.41 48.10 25.38
N GLN A 194 -15.26 48.80 24.28
CA GLN A 194 -14.03 49.02 23.52
C GLN A 194 -12.76 48.45 24.16
N SER A 195 -12.11 47.52 23.45
CA SER A 195 -10.66 47.37 23.50
C SER A 195 -10.14 47.37 22.07
N ASP A 196 -10.08 48.58 21.51
CA ASP A 196 -9.01 48.98 20.61
C ASP A 196 -7.69 48.82 21.37
N HIS A 197 -6.93 47.77 21.04
CA HIS A 197 -5.53 47.68 21.43
C HIS A 197 -4.70 47.51 20.15
N SER A 198 -4.01 48.61 19.84
CA SER A 198 -2.67 48.74 19.27
C SER A 198 -2.20 47.61 18.35
N ALA A 199 -1.92 47.88 17.07
CA ALA A 199 -0.72 48.60 16.61
C ALA A 199 0.58 47.99 17.18
N ASP A 200 1.57 47.83 16.29
CA ASP A 200 2.89 47.22 16.53
C ASP A 200 2.81 45.68 16.58
N ASP A 201 3.34 44.93 15.62
CA ASP A 201 4.75 44.92 15.28
C ASP A 201 4.90 44.49 13.80
N GLY A 202 5.34 45.43 12.96
CA GLY A 202 5.84 45.11 11.64
C GLY A 202 7.19 44.43 11.78
N HIS A 203 7.20 43.14 12.08
CA HIS A 203 8.41 42.33 12.02
C HIS A 203 8.76 42.10 10.55
N HIS A 204 9.55 43.04 10.02
CA HIS A 204 10.34 42.86 8.81
C HIS A 204 11.29 41.70 9.10
N VAL A 205 10.91 40.50 8.68
CA VAL A 205 11.83 39.38 8.59
C VAL A 205 12.76 39.75 7.43
N ASP A 206 13.98 40.15 7.76
CA ASP A 206 15.11 40.09 6.85
C ASP A 206 15.11 38.68 6.26
N GLU A 207 14.70 38.56 4.99
CA GLU A 207 15.04 37.44 4.14
C GLU A 207 16.57 37.48 3.98
N GLU A 208 17.29 36.95 4.96
CA GLU A 208 18.66 36.48 4.74
C GLU A 208 18.56 35.39 3.68
N GLU A 209 18.79 35.78 2.43
CA GLU A 209 19.15 34.86 1.35
C GLU A 209 20.22 33.92 1.91
N PRO A 210 19.97 32.60 1.97
CA PRO A 210 21.04 31.68 2.27
C PRO A 210 22.09 31.84 1.18
N ASP A 211 23.31 32.23 1.57
CA ASP A 211 24.49 32.16 0.72
C ASP A 211 24.56 30.76 0.10
N ASP A 212 24.16 30.65 -1.17
CA ASP A 212 24.36 29.44 -1.94
C ASP A 212 25.85 29.10 -1.90
N PRO A 213 26.23 27.87 -1.53
CA PRO A 213 27.62 27.46 -1.60
C PRO A 213 28.05 27.56 -3.06
N VAL A 214 28.96 28.50 -3.34
CA VAL A 214 29.64 28.64 -4.62
C VAL A 214 30.29 27.29 -4.93
N PHE A 215 29.60 26.48 -5.73
CA PHE A 215 30.13 25.25 -6.28
C PHE A 215 31.13 25.69 -7.34
N ASP A 216 32.40 25.62 -6.98
CA ASP A 216 33.54 25.89 -7.86
C ASP A 216 33.45 24.93 -9.05
N GLU A 217 32.86 25.41 -10.14
CA GLU A 217 32.69 24.67 -11.38
C GLU A 217 34.10 24.40 -11.94
N PRO A 218 34.58 23.14 -11.98
CA PRO A 218 35.91 22.86 -12.46
C PRO A 218 36.00 23.26 -13.94
N ALA A 219 36.94 24.17 -14.23
CA ALA A 219 37.15 24.73 -15.55
C ALA A 219 37.23 23.63 -16.63
N PRO A 220 36.50 23.78 -17.75
CA PRO A 220 36.56 22.82 -18.85
C PRO A 220 37.83 23.11 -19.67
N GLY A 221 38.90 22.37 -19.37
CA GLY A 221 40.07 22.38 -20.22
C GLY A 221 41.35 21.99 -19.50
N GLU A 222 41.59 20.69 -19.42
CA GLU A 222 42.92 20.08 -19.63
C GLU A 222 42.72 18.56 -19.66
N ALA A 223 42.30 18.08 -20.83
CA ALA A 223 42.82 16.80 -21.29
C ALA A 223 44.34 16.95 -21.40
N GLU A 224 45.09 15.94 -20.97
CA GLU A 224 46.14 15.28 -21.73
C GLU A 224 46.95 14.33 -20.84
N ALA A 225 47.27 13.17 -21.44
CA ALA A 225 48.43 12.32 -21.19
C ALA A 225 48.43 11.38 -19.96
N GLY A 226 48.24 10.10 -20.28
CA GLY A 226 49.15 9.06 -19.81
C GLY A 226 48.62 8.16 -18.70
N PHE A 227 47.76 7.20 -19.04
CA PHE A 227 47.75 5.94 -18.30
C PHE A 227 48.23 4.84 -19.24
N ASP A 228 49.52 4.55 -19.05
CA ASP A 228 50.29 3.53 -19.72
C ASP A 228 49.65 2.15 -19.53
N ALA A 229 49.80 1.36 -20.58
CA ALA A 229 49.48 -0.04 -20.61
C ALA A 229 50.38 -0.84 -19.65
N GLU A 230 50.04 -2.11 -19.50
CA GLU A 230 50.84 -3.17 -18.85
C GLU A 230 50.55 -3.39 -17.35
N GLN A 231 49.36 -3.92 -17.06
CA GLN A 231 49.26 -5.01 -16.08
C GLN A 231 48.87 -6.29 -16.79
N SER A 232 49.92 -6.99 -17.22
CA SER A 232 49.95 -8.44 -17.43
C SER A 232 49.44 -9.15 -16.17
N TYR A 233 48.22 -9.66 -16.20
CA TYR A 233 47.82 -10.74 -15.32
C TYR A 233 48.21 -12.05 -16.01
N GLU A 234 49.40 -12.52 -15.66
CA GLU A 234 49.86 -13.87 -15.96
C GLU A 234 48.90 -14.89 -15.36
N GLU A 235 48.56 -15.85 -16.21
CA GLU A 235 47.97 -17.13 -15.89
C GLU A 235 48.71 -17.79 -14.72
N ASP A 236 48.04 -18.00 -13.59
CA ASP A 236 48.38 -19.09 -12.69
C ASP A 236 47.10 -19.87 -12.43
N SER A 237 46.92 -20.86 -13.31
CA SER A 237 45.87 -21.86 -13.29
C SER A 237 46.40 -23.07 -12.52
N PRO A 238 46.08 -23.25 -11.23
CA PRO A 238 46.43 -24.48 -10.55
C PRO A 238 45.47 -25.58 -11.00
N ALA A 239 45.99 -26.45 -11.87
CA ALA A 239 45.51 -27.81 -12.01
C ALA A 239 45.54 -28.49 -10.63
N ALA A 240 44.37 -28.64 -10.02
CA ALA A 240 44.14 -29.57 -8.93
C ALA A 240 43.18 -30.65 -9.43
N GLU A 241 43.78 -31.64 -10.07
CA GLU A 241 43.22 -32.98 -10.16
C GLU A 241 42.93 -33.47 -8.73
N GLY A 242 41.65 -33.74 -8.45
CA GLY A 242 41.16 -34.15 -7.15
C GLY A 242 39.94 -35.04 -7.29
N ALA A 243 40.16 -36.21 -7.87
CA ALA A 243 39.23 -37.33 -7.80
C ALA A 243 39.03 -37.77 -6.35
N LEU A 244 37.81 -37.69 -5.83
CA LEU A 244 37.24 -38.56 -4.78
C LEU A 244 35.70 -38.50 -4.94
N ASP A 245 35.10 -39.48 -5.61
CA ASP A 245 34.42 -40.60 -4.94
C ASP A 245 33.42 -40.14 -3.86
N SER A 246 32.19 -39.87 -4.28
CA SER A 246 31.01 -39.90 -3.40
C SER A 246 30.08 -41.00 -3.87
N SER A 247 30.56 -42.23 -3.66
CA SER A 247 29.73 -43.39 -3.32
C SER A 247 28.62 -42.95 -2.36
N ALA A 248 27.35 -43.02 -2.75
CA ALA A 248 26.51 -44.20 -2.58
C ALA A 248 26.36 -44.64 -1.11
N GLU A 249 25.64 -43.86 -0.30
CA GLU A 249 24.90 -44.37 0.85
C GLU A 249 23.41 -44.04 0.70
N ARG A 250 22.76 -44.78 -0.21
CA ARG A 250 21.31 -44.90 -0.24
C ARG A 250 20.95 -45.93 0.82
N VAL A 251 20.70 -45.44 2.04
CA VAL A 251 20.20 -46.27 3.15
C VAL A 251 18.83 -46.79 2.74
N VAL A 252 18.78 -48.10 2.55
CA VAL A 252 17.55 -48.90 2.40
C VAL A 252 17.11 -49.21 3.83
N GLU A 253 16.10 -48.49 4.32
CA GLU A 253 15.32 -48.97 5.47
C GLU A 253 14.19 -49.86 4.93
N ASP A 254 14.51 -51.15 4.90
CA ASP A 254 13.60 -52.28 4.80
C ASP A 254 13.15 -52.64 6.22
N GLY A 255 11.84 -52.81 6.44
CA GLY A 255 11.34 -53.54 7.61
C GLY A 255 10.00 -53.13 8.21
N GLY A 256 8.95 -53.90 7.88
CA GLY A 256 7.79 -54.20 8.75
C GLY A 256 6.53 -53.38 8.46
N ALA A 257 5.50 -53.83 7.73
CA ALA A 257 4.68 -55.04 7.86
C ALA A 257 3.98 -55.18 9.22
N GLU A 258 2.69 -54.78 9.29
CA GLU A 258 1.55 -55.50 9.90
C GLU A 258 0.26 -54.77 9.42
N ALA A 259 -0.58 -55.42 8.60
CA ALA A 259 -1.85 -56.03 9.02
C ALA A 259 -2.76 -55.00 9.72
N GLY A 260 -3.90 -54.55 9.19
CA GLY A 260 -4.93 -55.22 8.41
C GLY A 260 -6.24 -54.77 9.03
N ASP A 261 -7.06 -54.02 8.31
CA ASP A 261 -8.46 -53.82 8.68
C ASP A 261 -9.28 -53.63 7.41
N GLU A 262 -10.00 -54.69 7.09
CA GLU A 262 -10.94 -54.79 5.98
C GLU A 262 -12.25 -54.15 6.43
N GLY A 263 -12.40 -52.86 6.14
CA GLY A 263 -13.69 -52.16 6.24
C GLY A 263 -14.45 -52.23 4.92
N GLU A 264 -15.12 -53.36 4.68
CA GLU A 264 -16.17 -53.48 3.66
C GLU A 264 -17.26 -52.44 3.91
N GLY A 265 -17.41 -51.51 2.96
CA GLY A 265 -18.53 -50.57 2.89
C GLY A 265 -18.94 -50.37 1.44
N ALA A 266 -19.80 -51.27 0.96
CA ALA A 266 -20.69 -51.02 -0.17
C ALA A 266 -21.34 -49.63 0.02
N GLY A 267 -21.38 -48.74 -0.95
CA GLY A 267 -21.70 -48.96 -2.35
C GLY A 267 -22.90 -48.07 -2.62
N GLU A 268 -22.65 -46.86 -3.13
CA GLU A 268 -23.70 -46.03 -3.72
C GLU A 268 -23.12 -45.38 -4.97
N GLU A 269 -23.63 -45.88 -6.08
CA GLU A 269 -23.49 -45.37 -7.43
C GLU A 269 -24.12 -43.98 -7.50
N GLU A 270 -23.32 -42.94 -7.72
CA GLU A 270 -23.85 -41.70 -8.29
C GLU A 270 -22.89 -41.17 -9.38
N GLN A 271 -23.10 -41.75 -10.56
CA GLN A 271 -23.26 -41.05 -11.84
C GLN A 271 -22.60 -39.67 -11.97
N GLY A 272 -21.48 -39.65 -12.70
CA GLY A 272 -21.35 -38.77 -13.86
C GLY A 272 -21.24 -37.27 -13.59
N ALA A 273 -20.02 -36.82 -13.33
CA ALA A 273 -19.56 -35.50 -13.74
C ALA A 273 -18.11 -35.61 -14.23
N GLU A 274 -17.92 -36.21 -15.40
CA GLU A 274 -16.81 -35.83 -16.28
C GLU A 274 -17.03 -34.36 -16.64
N THR A 275 -16.49 -33.45 -15.84
CA THR A 275 -16.27 -32.07 -16.28
C THR A 275 -14.96 -32.05 -17.05
N ASP A 276 -15.10 -31.97 -18.36
CA ASP A 276 -14.08 -31.61 -19.35
C ASP A 276 -13.08 -30.58 -18.80
N HIS A 277 -11.87 -31.03 -18.50
CA HIS A 277 -10.74 -30.14 -18.17
C HIS A 277 -9.95 -29.66 -19.40
N LEU A 278 -10.55 -29.73 -20.61
CA LEU A 278 -9.90 -29.35 -21.86
C LEU A 278 -10.79 -28.47 -22.78
N SER A 279 -11.40 -27.41 -22.23
CA SER A 279 -12.13 -26.42 -23.06
C SER A 279 -11.98 -24.95 -22.64
N PHE A 280 -11.04 -24.60 -21.75
CA PHE A 280 -10.84 -23.19 -21.35
C PHE A 280 -9.86 -22.38 -22.25
N LEU A 281 -9.23 -22.99 -23.26
CA LEU A 281 -8.36 -22.28 -24.21
C LEU A 281 -9.01 -21.96 -25.57
N GLU A 282 -10.34 -21.86 -25.63
CA GLU A 282 -11.06 -21.47 -26.86
C GLU A 282 -12.05 -20.29 -26.67
N SER A 283 -11.76 -19.38 -25.73
CA SER A 283 -12.54 -18.14 -25.54
C SER A 283 -11.76 -16.83 -25.74
N LEU A 284 -10.60 -16.88 -26.38
CA LEU A 284 -9.92 -15.68 -26.93
C LEU A 284 -10.00 -15.63 -28.47
N SER A 285 -11.10 -16.13 -29.04
CA SER A 285 -11.45 -15.85 -30.43
C SER A 285 -12.10 -14.47 -30.52
N PHE A 286 -11.27 -13.48 -30.85
CA PHE A 286 -11.51 -12.62 -32.00
C PHE A 286 -12.92 -12.00 -32.11
N LYS A 287 -13.08 -10.80 -31.56
CA LYS A 287 -14.10 -9.85 -32.03
C LYS A 287 -13.43 -8.57 -32.52
N GLN A 288 -12.73 -8.73 -33.64
CA GLN A 288 -12.32 -7.63 -34.50
C GLN A 288 -13.61 -6.98 -35.05
N GLY A 289 -13.96 -5.82 -34.49
CA GLY A 289 -15.04 -4.99 -35.00
C GLY A 289 -14.68 -4.47 -36.40
N PRO A 290 -15.64 -4.40 -37.33
CA PRO A 290 -15.37 -3.93 -38.68
C PRO A 290 -15.05 -2.43 -38.68
N ASN A 291 -14.02 -2.08 -39.45
CA ASN A 291 -13.81 -0.74 -39.97
C ASN A 291 -15.11 -0.24 -40.60
N ASP A 292 -15.59 0.93 -40.16
CA ASP A 292 -16.50 1.75 -40.95
C ASP A 292 -15.82 3.09 -41.20
N ASP A 293 -15.48 3.26 -42.47
CA ASP A 293 -14.83 4.41 -43.07
C ASP A 293 -15.79 5.61 -43.10
N GLY A 294 -15.61 6.54 -42.17
CA GLY A 294 -16.36 7.80 -42.10
C GLY A 294 -15.53 9.01 -42.50
N SER A 295 -15.26 9.16 -43.79
CA SER A 295 -14.73 10.39 -44.39
C SER A 295 -15.58 11.62 -44.08
N ALA A 296 -14.95 12.66 -43.54
CA ALA A 296 -15.26 14.10 -43.73
C ALA A 296 -14.03 14.86 -43.18
N LEU A 297 -13.06 15.35 -43.95
CA LEU A 297 -13.11 16.34 -45.04
C LEU A 297 -14.07 17.51 -44.76
N ASP A 298 -13.49 18.71 -44.90
CA ASP A 298 -14.01 20.07 -44.62
C ASP A 298 -13.89 20.54 -43.15
N ALA A 299 -13.43 21.74 -42.82
CA ALA A 299 -12.96 22.89 -43.59
C ALA A 299 -12.67 24.03 -42.58
N PHE A 300 -11.61 24.82 -42.81
CA PHE A 300 -11.41 26.21 -42.34
C PHE A 300 -11.20 26.42 -40.81
N GLY A 301 -10.31 27.27 -40.32
CA GLY A 301 -9.45 28.29 -40.90
C GLY A 301 -8.74 29.01 -39.74
N GLY A 302 -7.47 29.35 -39.92
CA GLY A 302 -6.68 30.11 -38.93
C GLY A 302 -7.08 31.59 -38.84
N PRO A 303 -6.64 32.27 -37.77
CA PRO A 303 -5.77 33.44 -37.94
C PRO A 303 -4.60 33.35 -36.93
N GLY A 304 -3.35 33.66 -37.24
CA GLY A 304 -2.87 34.90 -37.88
C GLY A 304 -1.90 35.56 -36.90
N ARG A 305 -0.63 35.11 -36.89
CA ARG A 305 0.45 35.77 -36.13
C ARG A 305 0.73 37.13 -36.77
N LYS A 306 0.45 38.22 -36.05
CA LYS A 306 1.03 39.53 -36.35
C LYS A 306 2.36 39.66 -35.62
N LYS A 307 3.38 40.01 -36.40
CA LYS A 307 4.64 40.58 -35.92
C LYS A 307 4.39 42.06 -35.61
N GLU A 308 4.93 42.53 -34.49
CA GLU A 308 5.53 43.86 -34.34
C GLU A 308 6.88 43.67 -33.66
#